data_AF-A0A0Q9K796-F1
#
_entry.id   AF-A0A0Q9K796-F1
#
_cell.length_a   1.000
_cell.length_b   1.000
_cell.length_c   1.000
_cell.angle_alpha   90.00
_cell.angle_beta   90.00
_cell.angle_gamma   90.00
#
_symmetry.space_group_name_H-M   'P 1'
#
loop_
_entity.id
_entity.type
_entity.pdbx_description
1 polymer ?
#
loop_
_entity_poly.entity_id
_entity_poly.type
_entity_poly.pdbx_seq_one_letter_code
_entity_poly.pdbx_strand_id
1 'polypeptide(L)'
;MSSAPGDQAETAPSPAPRREPTPAELAAQQGVPARGASHYAKGSAANMARSMAVIVAIALGLFFIAGRPNSTTPQSIDVPGTAQFRAQQAGQPFAYPRALPDGWAATNVRYVRSKGDVMVWNAGYTTPDGQYVSVQQALDPGQGWLDTQTNNGVRVGTLTTKDGRVWAKRDREGKVQRSLVNVPKDSTTLTTLVTGTGSWAQLEDFANRLTPAEVTKASPSPSSNPS
;
A
#
# COMPACT_ATOMS: atom_id res chain seq x y z
N MET A 1 74.99 -17.55 -93.75
CA MET A 1 74.92 -18.03 -92.35
C MET A 1 73.50 -17.77 -91.86
N SER A 2 72.70 -18.66 -91.28
CA SER A 2 72.61 -20.12 -91.30
C SER A 2 71.18 -20.44 -90.86
N SER A 3 70.60 -21.41 -91.54
CA SER A 3 69.42 -22.24 -91.30
C SER A 3 68.80 -22.31 -89.88
N ALA A 4 67.47 -22.43 -89.84
CA ALA A 4 66.64 -23.07 -88.79
C ALA A 4 66.95 -24.59 -88.67
N PRO A 5 66.43 -25.42 -87.70
CA PRO A 5 65.02 -25.52 -87.24
C PRO A 5 64.74 -26.07 -85.79
N GLY A 6 63.44 -26.23 -85.44
CA GLY A 6 62.89 -27.22 -84.46
C GLY A 6 62.51 -26.66 -83.08
N ASP A 7 61.24 -26.40 -82.75
CA ASP A 7 60.12 -27.32 -82.40
C ASP A 7 60.23 -28.01 -81.02
N GLN A 8 59.47 -27.50 -80.05
CA GLN A 8 58.89 -28.23 -78.91
C GLN A 8 57.54 -27.58 -78.61
N ALA A 9 56.46 -28.24 -79.04
CA ALA A 9 55.09 -27.92 -78.67
C ALA A 9 54.85 -28.30 -77.19
N GLU A 10 54.68 -27.29 -76.33
CA GLU A 10 54.10 -27.51 -75.00
C GLU A 10 52.58 -27.29 -75.08
N THR A 11 51.84 -28.39 -74.97
CA THR A 11 50.38 -28.40 -75.06
C THR A 11 49.80 -27.75 -73.81
N ALA A 12 49.29 -26.53 -73.92
CA ALA A 12 48.50 -25.90 -72.87
C ALA A 12 47.17 -26.65 -72.71
N PRO A 13 46.77 -27.10 -71.50
CA PRO A 13 45.47 -27.72 -71.30
C PRO A 13 44.35 -26.69 -71.48
N SER A 14 43.35 -27.05 -72.29
CA SER A 14 42.08 -26.30 -72.43
C SER A 14 41.45 -26.06 -71.04
N PRO A 15 40.97 -24.84 -70.73
CA PRO A 15 40.24 -24.61 -69.49
C PRO A 15 38.92 -25.39 -69.54
N ALA A 16 38.71 -26.27 -68.56
CA ALA A 16 37.45 -26.97 -68.37
C ALA A 16 36.28 -25.95 -68.23
N PRO A 17 35.06 -26.29 -68.70
CA PRO A 17 33.92 -25.39 -68.57
C PRO A 17 33.66 -25.08 -67.10
N ARG A 18 33.62 -23.79 -66.76
CA ARG A 18 33.26 -23.30 -65.43
C ARG A 18 31.85 -23.79 -65.10
N ARG A 19 31.72 -24.73 -64.17
CA ARG A 19 30.42 -25.05 -63.56
C ARG A 19 30.00 -23.86 -62.71
N GLU A 20 28.79 -23.36 -62.91
CA GLU A 20 28.19 -22.42 -61.98
C GLU A 20 27.85 -23.18 -60.68
N PRO A 21 28.27 -22.67 -59.51
CA PRO A 21 27.98 -23.30 -58.24
C PRO A 21 26.47 -23.31 -58.00
N THR A 22 25.96 -24.44 -57.53
CA THR A 22 24.54 -24.58 -57.19
C THR A 22 24.17 -23.66 -56.01
N PRO A 23 22.90 -23.25 -55.86
CA PRO A 23 22.45 -22.45 -54.71
C PRO A 23 22.81 -23.07 -53.35
N ALA A 24 22.89 -24.40 -53.28
CA ALA A 24 23.31 -25.14 -52.09
C ALA A 24 24.82 -24.97 -51.77
N GLU A 25 25.68 -24.94 -52.79
CA GLU A 25 27.11 -24.70 -52.62
C GLU A 25 27.41 -23.24 -52.26
N LEU A 26 26.63 -22.29 -52.81
CA LEU A 26 26.69 -20.88 -52.41
C LEU A 26 26.29 -20.72 -50.93
N ALA A 27 25.25 -21.41 -50.47
CA ALA A 27 24.84 -21.38 -49.07
C ALA A 27 25.91 -22.00 -48.14
N ALA A 28 26.59 -23.06 -48.58
CA ALA A 28 27.68 -23.68 -47.84
C ALA A 28 28.94 -22.78 -47.76
N GLN A 29 29.27 -22.06 -48.84
CA GLN A 29 30.38 -21.08 -48.84
C GLN A 29 30.09 -19.86 -47.96
N GLN A 30 28.83 -19.46 -47.82
CA GLN A 30 28.41 -18.34 -46.97
C GLN A 30 28.35 -18.67 -45.48
N GLY A 31 28.70 -19.90 -45.08
CA GLY A 31 28.81 -20.30 -43.67
C GLY A 31 27.51 -20.17 -42.87
N VAL A 32 26.35 -20.18 -43.54
CA VAL A 32 25.06 -20.11 -42.85
C VAL A 32 24.72 -21.51 -42.33
N PRO A 33 24.76 -21.77 -41.01
CA PRO A 33 24.43 -23.08 -40.49
C PRO A 33 22.97 -23.40 -40.80
N ALA A 34 22.71 -24.62 -41.27
CA ALA A 34 21.35 -25.16 -41.36
C ALA A 34 20.67 -25.02 -39.99
N ARG A 35 19.51 -24.36 -39.94
CA ARG A 35 18.77 -24.16 -38.69
C ARG A 35 18.36 -25.52 -38.12
N GLY A 36 19.17 -26.01 -37.16
CA GLY A 36 18.82 -27.15 -36.34
C GLY A 36 17.56 -26.88 -35.54
N ALA A 37 16.74 -27.93 -35.36
CA ALA A 37 15.52 -27.88 -34.56
C ALA A 37 15.77 -27.18 -33.22
N SER A 38 14.92 -26.20 -32.92
CA SER A 38 15.09 -25.31 -31.78
C SER A 38 15.08 -26.06 -30.45
N HIS A 39 16.25 -26.24 -29.83
CA HIS A 39 16.38 -26.62 -28.43
C HIS A 39 15.85 -25.54 -27.45
N TYR A 40 15.42 -24.38 -27.97
CA TYR A 40 14.91 -23.25 -27.19
C TYR A 40 13.60 -23.52 -26.44
N ALA A 41 12.75 -24.44 -26.88
CA ALA A 41 11.42 -24.61 -26.27
C ALA A 41 11.44 -25.35 -24.91
N LYS A 42 12.34 -26.32 -24.73
CA LYS A 42 12.47 -27.05 -23.46
C LYS A 42 13.38 -26.33 -22.46
N GLY A 43 14.42 -25.66 -22.97
CA GLY A 43 15.26 -24.77 -22.17
C GLY A 43 14.50 -23.57 -21.64
N SER A 44 13.58 -22.99 -22.43
CA SER A 44 12.79 -21.82 -22.02
C SER A 44 11.72 -22.16 -20.99
N ALA A 45 10.94 -23.22 -21.15
CA ALA A 45 9.88 -23.57 -20.19
C ALA A 45 10.47 -23.98 -18.83
N ALA A 46 11.54 -24.79 -18.83
CA ALA A 46 12.24 -25.16 -17.59
C ALA A 46 12.93 -23.94 -16.95
N ASN A 47 13.52 -23.03 -17.73
CA ASN A 47 14.03 -21.76 -17.19
C ASN A 47 12.91 -20.87 -16.66
N MET A 48 11.77 -20.77 -17.36
CA MET A 48 10.62 -19.97 -16.93
C MET A 48 10.07 -20.49 -15.61
N ALA A 49 9.90 -21.81 -15.47
CA ALA A 49 9.47 -22.42 -14.22
C ALA A 49 10.48 -22.18 -13.08
N ARG A 50 11.79 -22.28 -13.37
CA ARG A 50 12.85 -21.96 -12.40
C ARG A 50 12.85 -20.50 -12.00
N SER A 51 12.74 -19.58 -12.96
CA SER A 51 12.64 -18.13 -12.71
C SER A 51 11.40 -17.80 -11.90
N MET A 52 10.26 -18.42 -12.21
CA MET A 52 9.02 -18.22 -11.46
C MET A 52 9.14 -18.74 -10.03
N ALA A 53 9.76 -19.90 -9.83
CA ALA A 53 10.04 -20.43 -8.49
C ALA A 53 10.97 -19.52 -7.69
N VAL A 54 12.01 -18.95 -8.32
CA VAL A 54 12.91 -17.97 -7.67
C VAL A 54 12.15 -16.70 -7.29
N ILE A 55 11.31 -16.16 -8.18
CA ILE A 55 10.50 -14.98 -7.89
C ILE A 55 9.52 -15.24 -6.74
N VAL A 56 8.84 -16.40 -6.74
CA VAL A 56 7.95 -16.80 -5.63
C VAL A 56 8.72 -16.98 -4.32
N ALA A 57 9.90 -17.59 -4.35
CA ALA A 57 10.75 -17.74 -3.18
C ALA A 57 11.21 -16.38 -2.62
N ILE A 58 11.58 -15.43 -3.49
CA ILE A 58 11.91 -14.06 -3.10
C ILE A 58 10.68 -13.36 -2.55
N ALA A 59 9.51 -13.47 -3.19
CA ALA A 59 8.27 -12.87 -2.72
C ALA A 59 7.83 -13.42 -1.36
N LEU A 60 7.93 -14.73 -1.15
CA LEU A 60 7.69 -15.38 0.16
C LEU A 60 8.74 -14.92 1.18
N GLY A 61 10.01 -14.84 0.79
CA GLY A 61 11.08 -14.31 1.64
C GLY A 61 10.78 -12.88 2.09
N LEU A 62 10.39 -12.00 1.16
CA LEU A 62 9.98 -10.62 1.44
C LEU A 62 8.72 -10.57 2.30
N PHE A 63 7.72 -11.43 2.05
CA PHE A 63 6.52 -11.56 2.87
C PHE A 63 6.87 -11.94 4.31
N PHE A 64 7.74 -12.93 4.52
CA PHE A 64 8.19 -13.33 5.85
C PHE A 64 9.11 -12.29 6.50
N ILE A 65 9.94 -11.58 5.75
CA ILE A 65 10.79 -10.49 6.29
C ILE A 65 9.94 -9.29 6.70
N ALA A 66 8.97 -8.89 5.87
CA ALA A 66 8.01 -7.83 6.20
C ALA A 66 7.09 -8.22 7.36
N GLY A 67 6.74 -9.51 7.47
CA GLY A 67 5.94 -10.07 8.57
C GLY A 67 6.73 -10.39 9.84
N ARG A 68 8.07 -10.25 9.85
CA ARG A 68 8.82 -10.34 11.11
C ARG A 68 8.49 -9.10 11.93
N PRO A 69 7.91 -9.23 13.13
CA PRO A 69 7.87 -8.11 14.04
C PRO A 69 9.32 -7.69 14.29
N ASN A 70 9.67 -6.47 13.85
CA ASN A 70 10.94 -5.87 14.20
C ASN A 70 10.97 -5.78 15.72
N SER A 71 11.66 -6.72 16.37
CA SER A 71 11.85 -6.78 17.82
C SER A 71 12.91 -5.77 18.28
N THR A 72 12.96 -4.60 17.65
CA THR A 72 13.47 -3.39 18.29
C THR A 72 12.24 -2.84 18.98
N THR A 73 12.09 -3.05 20.29
CA THR A 73 10.93 -2.57 21.08
C THR A 73 10.50 -1.21 20.54
N PRO A 74 9.44 -1.16 19.71
CA PRO A 74 9.00 0.11 19.16
C PRO A 74 8.63 0.92 20.38
N GLN A 75 9.01 2.19 20.43
CA GLN A 75 8.56 3.08 21.49
C GLN A 75 7.03 2.96 21.52
N SER A 76 6.51 2.19 22.47
CA SER A 76 5.13 1.72 22.42
C SER A 76 4.26 2.95 22.56
N ILE A 77 3.56 3.31 21.49
CA ILE A 77 2.73 4.51 21.48
C ILE A 77 1.53 4.22 22.39
N ASP A 78 1.59 4.78 23.60
CA ASP A 78 0.52 4.66 24.58
C ASP A 78 -0.66 5.57 24.22
N VAL A 79 -1.49 5.10 23.29
CA VAL A 79 -2.70 5.82 22.89
C VAL A 79 -3.71 5.93 24.04
N PRO A 80 -4.03 4.88 24.82
CA PRO A 80 -4.97 4.98 25.93
C PRO A 80 -4.53 6.01 26.98
N GLY A 81 -3.28 5.97 27.42
CA GLY A 81 -2.75 6.93 28.39
C GLY A 81 -2.74 8.36 27.85
N THR A 82 -2.35 8.54 26.57
CA THR A 82 -2.40 9.86 25.93
C THR A 82 -3.83 10.39 25.79
N ALA A 83 -4.79 9.52 25.45
CA ALA A 83 -6.20 9.88 25.34
C ALA A 83 -6.74 10.33 26.71
N GLN A 84 -6.45 9.59 27.77
CA GLN A 84 -6.84 9.92 29.13
C GLN A 84 -6.24 11.25 29.59
N PHE A 85 -4.94 11.45 29.38
CA PHE A 85 -4.25 12.70 29.73
C PHE A 85 -4.88 13.90 29.01
N ARG A 86 -5.12 13.78 27.70
CA ARG A 86 -5.74 14.86 26.91
C ARG A 86 -7.20 15.08 27.25
N ALA A 87 -7.92 14.03 27.62
CA ALA A 87 -9.31 14.14 28.02
C ALA A 87 -9.46 14.98 29.29
N GLN A 88 -8.58 14.78 30.27
CA GLN A 88 -8.55 15.58 31.49
C GLN A 88 -8.15 17.03 31.23
N GLN A 89 -7.20 17.28 30.32
CA GLN A 89 -6.77 18.65 29.98
C GLN A 89 -7.79 19.43 29.16
N ALA A 90 -8.41 18.81 28.16
CA ALA A 90 -9.33 19.46 27.23
C ALA A 90 -10.79 19.40 27.68
N GLY A 91 -11.11 18.60 28.70
CA GLY A 91 -12.49 18.34 29.13
C GLY A 91 -13.31 17.58 28.09
N GLN A 92 -12.67 16.81 27.21
CA GLN A 92 -13.30 16.15 26.07
C GLN A 92 -13.02 14.64 26.08
N PRO A 93 -14.01 13.76 25.89
CA PRO A 93 -13.84 12.31 26.02
C PRO A 93 -13.22 11.69 24.75
N PHE A 94 -11.94 11.96 24.51
CA PHE A 94 -11.26 11.48 23.30
C PHE A 94 -11.26 9.95 23.21
N ALA A 95 -11.68 9.45 22.06
CA ALA A 95 -11.86 8.03 21.81
C ALA A 95 -10.54 7.36 21.45
N TYR A 96 -10.37 6.14 21.94
CA TYR A 96 -9.30 5.22 21.55
C TYR A 96 -9.89 3.80 21.41
N PRO A 97 -9.31 2.94 20.57
CA PRO A 97 -9.77 1.56 20.44
C PRO A 97 -9.30 0.71 21.63
N ARG A 98 -10.20 -0.10 22.18
CA ARG A 98 -9.87 -1.10 23.21
C ARG A 98 -9.78 -2.49 22.59
N ALA A 99 -8.78 -3.26 23.02
CA ALA A 99 -8.62 -4.67 22.65
C ALA A 99 -8.66 -4.88 21.12
N LEU A 100 -7.81 -4.18 20.37
CA LEU A 100 -7.63 -4.49 18.94
C LEU A 100 -7.10 -5.92 18.77
N PRO A 101 -7.47 -6.63 17.69
CA PRO A 101 -6.90 -7.93 17.38
C PRO A 101 -5.37 -7.89 17.23
N ASP A 102 -4.73 -9.05 17.34
CA ASP A 102 -3.30 -9.18 17.10
C ASP A 102 -2.90 -8.65 15.71
N GLY A 103 -1.70 -8.06 15.63
CA GLY A 103 -1.14 -7.49 14.41
C GLY A 103 -1.52 -6.04 14.14
N TRP A 104 -2.43 -5.45 14.93
CA TRP A 104 -2.64 -4.01 14.90
C TRP A 104 -1.53 -3.28 15.69
N ALA A 105 -1.00 -2.20 15.12
CA ALA A 105 0.05 -1.42 15.76
C ALA A 105 -0.26 0.08 15.71
N ALA A 106 -0.18 0.77 16.84
CA ALA A 106 -0.28 2.22 16.87
C ALA A 106 0.91 2.85 16.13
N THR A 107 0.63 3.79 15.24
CA THR A 107 1.65 4.51 14.45
C THR A 107 1.83 5.95 14.88
N ASN A 108 0.78 6.57 15.41
CA ASN A 108 0.85 7.94 15.90
C ASN A 108 -0.31 8.25 16.85
N VAL A 109 -0.07 9.18 17.77
CA VAL A 109 -1.10 9.81 18.61
C VAL A 109 -0.77 11.29 18.75
N ARG A 110 -1.74 12.16 18.54
CA ARG A 110 -1.55 13.60 18.64
C ARG A 110 -2.83 14.36 18.97
N TYR A 111 -2.66 15.48 19.64
CA TYR A 111 -3.69 16.50 19.83
C TYR A 111 -3.11 17.82 19.34
N VAL A 112 -3.56 18.27 18.16
CA VAL A 112 -2.93 19.39 17.44
C VAL A 112 -3.97 20.30 16.83
N ARG A 113 -3.59 21.55 16.63
CA ARG A 113 -4.38 22.51 15.87
C ARG A 113 -4.29 22.21 14.37
N SER A 114 -5.44 22.16 13.71
CA SER A 114 -5.59 22.02 12.27
C SER A 114 -5.92 23.37 11.62
N LYS A 115 -6.11 23.39 10.30
CA LYS A 115 -6.58 24.59 9.58
C LYS A 115 -7.94 25.05 10.13
N GLY A 116 -8.13 26.36 10.19
CA GLY A 116 -9.34 26.97 10.76
C GLY A 116 -9.37 26.94 12.30
N ASP A 117 -8.21 26.85 12.95
CA ASP A 117 -8.04 26.81 14.42
C ASP A 117 -8.75 25.66 15.15
N VAL A 118 -9.22 24.65 14.42
CA VAL A 118 -9.86 23.45 14.96
C VAL A 118 -8.85 22.57 15.69
N MET A 119 -9.08 22.29 16.97
CA MET A 119 -8.28 21.31 17.72
C MET A 119 -8.70 19.89 17.36
N VAL A 120 -7.73 19.05 16.97
CA VAL A 120 -7.96 17.70 16.48
C VAL A 120 -7.21 16.69 17.32
N TRP A 121 -7.96 15.76 17.90
CA TRP A 121 -7.43 14.48 18.38
C TRP A 121 -7.27 13.52 17.22
N ASN A 122 -6.13 12.87 17.10
CA ASN A 122 -5.91 11.80 16.13
C ASN A 122 -5.06 10.69 16.72
N ALA A 123 -5.54 9.45 16.59
CA ALA A 123 -4.80 8.24 16.89
C ALA A 123 -4.86 7.28 15.70
N GLY A 124 -3.69 6.99 15.13
CA GLY A 124 -3.53 6.18 13.92
C GLY A 124 -2.88 4.83 14.18
N TYR A 125 -3.28 3.85 13.39
CA TYR A 125 -2.89 2.45 13.51
C TYR A 125 -2.63 1.83 12.14
N THR A 126 -1.75 0.84 12.11
CA THR A 126 -1.56 -0.07 10.98
C THR A 126 -2.26 -1.39 11.29
N THR A 127 -2.98 -1.94 10.33
CA THR A 127 -3.65 -3.26 10.39
C THR A 127 -2.65 -4.40 10.13
N PRO A 128 -3.02 -5.67 10.40
CA PRO A 128 -2.13 -6.81 10.16
C PRO A 128 -1.68 -6.98 8.70
N ASP A 129 -2.50 -6.54 7.75
CA ASP A 129 -2.22 -6.53 6.31
C ASP A 129 -1.64 -5.19 5.81
N GLY A 130 -1.14 -4.34 6.72
CA GLY A 130 -0.38 -3.13 6.39
C GLY A 130 -1.22 -1.91 5.98
N GLN A 131 -2.54 -1.94 6.18
CA GLN A 131 -3.42 -0.79 5.91
C GLN A 131 -3.43 0.21 7.05
N TYR A 132 -3.71 1.47 6.76
CA TYR A 132 -3.84 2.51 7.76
C TYR A 132 -5.29 2.72 8.17
N VAL A 133 -5.54 2.88 9.47
CA VAL A 133 -6.84 3.29 10.05
C VAL A 133 -6.58 4.24 11.21
N SER A 134 -7.32 5.34 11.29
CA SER A 134 -7.24 6.26 12.42
C SER A 134 -8.60 6.75 12.90
N VAL A 135 -8.70 7.04 14.19
CA VAL A 135 -9.76 7.87 14.74
C VAL A 135 -9.31 9.32 14.73
N GLN A 136 -10.18 10.22 14.25
CA GLN A 136 -10.02 11.66 14.33
C GLN A 136 -11.23 12.29 14.99
N GLN A 137 -11.00 13.19 15.92
CA GLN A 137 -12.08 13.87 16.64
C GLN A 137 -11.82 15.37 16.79
N ALA A 138 -12.89 16.14 16.64
CA ALA A 138 -12.90 17.57 16.84
C ALA A 138 -14.26 18.03 17.35
N LEU A 139 -14.26 19.10 18.13
CA LEU A 139 -15.49 19.76 18.60
C LEU A 139 -15.96 20.74 17.53
N ASP A 140 -17.24 20.65 17.15
CA ASP A 140 -17.91 21.50 16.16
C ASP A 140 -17.03 21.97 14.97
N PRO A 141 -16.42 21.05 14.20
CA PRO A 141 -15.40 21.42 13.22
C PRO A 141 -15.95 21.99 11.90
N GLY A 142 -17.27 21.97 11.71
CA GLY A 142 -17.94 22.38 10.46
C GLY A 142 -17.72 21.43 9.27
N GLN A 143 -18.44 21.69 8.17
CA GLN A 143 -18.41 20.83 6.97
C GLN A 143 -17.07 20.87 6.23
N GLY A 144 -16.42 22.04 6.13
CA GLY A 144 -15.14 22.16 5.41
C GLY A 144 -14.03 21.29 6.00
N TRP A 145 -14.02 21.10 7.33
CA TRP A 145 -13.11 20.16 7.97
C TRP A 145 -13.45 18.71 7.63
N LEU A 146 -14.73 18.32 7.62
CA LEU A 146 -15.17 16.98 7.23
C LEU A 146 -14.76 16.63 5.81
N ASP A 147 -15.00 17.55 4.88
CA ASP A 147 -14.65 17.37 3.48
C ASP A 147 -13.13 17.28 3.32
N THR A 148 -12.37 18.09 4.07
CA THR A 148 -10.90 18.00 4.07
C THR A 148 -10.41 16.65 4.63
N GLN A 149 -10.89 16.21 5.80
CA GLN A 149 -10.41 14.96 6.42
C GLN A 149 -10.85 13.70 5.68
N THR A 150 -12.03 13.75 5.04
CA THR A 150 -12.53 12.66 4.20
C THR A 150 -12.09 12.80 2.74
N ASN A 151 -11.28 13.82 2.43
CA ASN A 151 -10.72 14.08 1.11
C ASN A 151 -11.78 14.18 0.01
N ASN A 152 -12.86 14.87 0.34
CA ASN A 152 -14.08 15.03 -0.47
C ASN A 152 -14.73 13.70 -0.86
N GLY A 153 -14.62 12.68 0.00
CA GLY A 153 -15.24 11.38 -0.22
C GLY A 153 -16.76 11.49 -0.34
N VAL A 154 -17.32 10.86 -1.37
CA VAL A 154 -18.76 10.86 -1.62
C VAL A 154 -19.46 9.92 -0.66
N ARG A 155 -20.68 10.28 -0.25
CA ARG A 155 -21.47 9.41 0.64
C ARG A 155 -21.96 8.19 -0.14
N VAL A 156 -21.57 7.00 0.32
CA VAL A 156 -21.91 5.71 -0.33
C VAL A 156 -22.83 4.84 0.52
N GLY A 157 -23.21 5.30 1.72
CA GLY A 157 -24.15 4.57 2.57
C GLY A 157 -24.05 4.94 4.04
N THR A 158 -24.48 4.00 4.88
CA THR A 158 -24.41 4.10 6.34
C THR A 158 -23.93 2.81 6.96
N LEU A 159 -23.44 2.90 8.19
CA LEU A 159 -23.07 1.79 9.06
C LEU A 159 -23.60 2.09 10.46
N THR A 160 -24.14 1.08 11.14
CA THR A 160 -24.51 1.18 12.56
C THR A 160 -23.58 0.27 13.37
N THR A 161 -22.84 0.84 14.31
CA THR A 161 -21.95 0.07 15.20
C THR A 161 -22.75 -0.61 16.31
N LYS A 162 -22.12 -1.56 17.01
CA LYS A 162 -22.75 -2.38 18.08
C LYS A 162 -23.29 -1.54 19.24
N ASP A 163 -22.73 -0.36 19.47
CA ASP A 163 -23.18 0.62 20.45
C ASP A 163 -24.34 1.50 19.96
N GLY A 164 -24.89 1.21 18.78
CA GLY A 164 -26.01 1.94 18.18
C GLY A 164 -25.62 3.24 17.45
N ARG A 165 -24.33 3.60 17.42
CA ARG A 165 -23.90 4.83 16.73
C ARG A 165 -24.02 4.65 15.22
N VAL A 166 -24.66 5.62 14.57
CA VAL A 166 -24.83 5.65 13.11
C VAL A 166 -23.72 6.47 12.47
N TRP A 167 -23.09 5.90 11.45
CA TRP A 167 -21.98 6.48 10.71
C TRP A 167 -22.38 6.63 9.24
N ALA A 168 -22.06 7.78 8.65
CA ALA A 168 -22.10 7.94 7.20
C ALA A 168 -20.82 7.33 6.60
N LYS A 169 -20.98 6.43 5.63
CA LYS A 169 -19.88 5.89 4.84
C LYS A 169 -19.53 6.89 3.73
N ARG A 170 -18.29 7.32 3.68
CA ARG A 170 -17.74 8.14 2.60
C ARG A 170 -16.60 7.39 1.91
N ASP A 171 -16.64 7.32 0.59
CA ASP A 171 -15.61 6.71 -0.24
C ASP A 171 -14.99 7.77 -1.13
N ARG A 172 -13.66 7.83 -1.16
CA ARG A 172 -12.97 8.74 -2.06
C ARG A 172 -12.75 8.06 -3.39
N GLU A 173 -13.57 8.44 -4.36
CA GLU A 173 -13.46 7.92 -5.72
C GLU A 173 -12.04 8.06 -6.29
N GLY A 174 -11.54 6.97 -6.89
CA GLY A 174 -10.23 6.92 -7.56
C GLY A 174 -9.01 6.78 -6.63
N LYS A 175 -9.15 6.82 -5.30
CA LYS A 175 -8.05 6.47 -4.38
C LYS A 175 -8.52 5.58 -3.23
N VAL A 176 -7.59 4.87 -2.60
CA VAL A 176 -7.91 4.00 -1.47
C VAL A 176 -8.02 4.83 -0.19
N GLN A 177 -9.12 5.57 -0.03
CA GLN A 177 -9.48 6.18 1.25
C GLN A 177 -10.97 5.97 1.53
N ARG A 178 -11.26 5.38 2.68
CA ARG A 178 -12.60 5.19 3.20
C ARG A 178 -12.73 5.94 4.51
N SER A 179 -13.93 6.43 4.79
CA SER A 179 -14.22 7.13 6.03
C SER A 179 -15.60 6.77 6.56
N LEU A 180 -15.67 6.51 7.86
CA LEU A 180 -16.90 6.51 8.64
C LEU A 180 -16.98 7.85 9.35
N VAL A 181 -18.10 8.56 9.21
CA VAL A 181 -18.30 9.88 9.80
C VAL A 181 -19.50 9.85 10.73
N ASN A 182 -19.30 10.19 12.00
CA ASN A 182 -20.35 10.43 12.97
C ASN A 182 -20.34 11.90 13.39
N VAL A 183 -21.39 12.62 13.02
CA VAL A 183 -21.60 14.01 13.41
C VAL A 183 -22.73 14.03 14.44
N PRO A 184 -22.45 14.37 15.71
CA PRO A 184 -23.50 14.52 16.71
C PRO A 184 -24.38 15.73 16.37
N LYS A 185 -25.64 15.72 16.85
CA LYS A 185 -26.55 16.87 16.69
C LYS A 185 -26.20 18.03 17.61
N ASP A 186 -25.51 17.75 18.71
CA ASP A 186 -25.08 18.70 19.72
C ASP A 186 -23.62 19.11 19.47
N SER A 187 -23.35 20.41 19.50
CA SER A 187 -22.02 20.99 19.28
C SER A 187 -21.07 20.77 20.46
N THR A 188 -21.57 20.36 21.63
CA THR A 188 -20.72 20.01 22.78
C THR A 188 -20.15 18.59 22.73
N THR A 189 -20.59 17.80 21.74
CA THR A 189 -20.11 16.43 21.51
C THR A 189 -19.10 16.38 20.36
N LEU A 190 -18.07 15.55 20.51
CA LEU A 190 -17.04 15.38 19.48
C LEU A 190 -17.61 14.78 18.19
N THR A 191 -17.38 15.45 17.07
CA THR A 191 -17.50 14.85 15.75
C THR A 191 -16.39 13.82 15.59
N THR A 192 -16.75 12.59 15.21
CA THR A 192 -15.82 11.45 15.17
C THR A 192 -15.72 10.88 13.77
N LEU A 193 -14.50 10.72 13.28
CA LEU A 193 -14.18 10.08 12.01
C LEU A 193 -13.34 8.83 12.29
N VAL A 194 -13.65 7.74 11.58
CA VAL A 194 -12.72 6.61 11.41
C VAL A 194 -12.33 6.58 9.94
N THR A 195 -11.07 6.82 9.62
CA THR A 195 -10.63 7.02 8.22
C THR A 195 -9.28 6.38 7.94
N GLY A 196 -9.07 5.95 6.69
CA GLY A 196 -7.79 5.41 6.27
C GLY A 196 -7.90 4.58 4.98
N THR A 197 -6.90 3.74 4.73
CA THR A 197 -6.81 2.86 3.55
C THR A 197 -7.43 1.48 3.81
N GLY A 198 -7.74 1.16 5.06
CA GLY A 198 -8.38 -0.10 5.45
C GLY A 198 -9.66 -0.41 4.69
N SER A 199 -10.02 -1.69 4.66
CA SER A 199 -11.30 -2.16 4.16
C SER A 199 -12.47 -1.67 5.03
N TRP A 200 -13.69 -1.70 4.48
CA TRP A 200 -14.88 -1.35 5.27
C TRP A 200 -15.01 -2.18 6.54
N ALA A 201 -14.68 -3.48 6.49
CA ALA A 201 -14.72 -4.37 7.64
C ALA A 201 -13.70 -3.96 8.72
N GLN A 202 -12.49 -3.54 8.33
CA GLN A 202 -11.48 -3.07 9.27
C GLN A 202 -11.88 -1.74 9.92
N LEU A 203 -12.43 -0.79 9.15
CA LEU A 203 -12.95 0.46 9.70
C LEU A 203 -14.11 0.22 10.67
N GLU A 204 -15.00 -0.71 10.34
CA GLU A 204 -16.11 -1.11 11.20
C GLU A 204 -15.64 -1.81 12.49
N ASP A 205 -14.72 -2.78 12.41
CA ASP A 205 -14.17 -3.45 13.60
C ASP A 205 -13.46 -2.42 14.51
N PHE A 206 -12.71 -1.50 13.92
CA PHE A 206 -12.07 -0.40 14.65
C PHE A 206 -13.09 0.51 15.33
N ALA A 207 -14.13 0.94 14.60
CA ALA A 207 -15.20 1.80 15.13
C ALA A 207 -15.97 1.13 16.27
N ASN A 208 -16.23 -0.18 16.17
CA ASN A 208 -16.89 -0.97 17.20
C ASN A 208 -16.08 -1.10 18.50
N ARG A 209 -14.77 -0.86 18.44
CA ARG A 209 -13.85 -0.96 19.58
C ARG A 209 -13.53 0.39 20.20
N LEU A 210 -13.99 1.49 19.61
CA LEU A 210 -13.78 2.81 20.16
C LEU A 210 -14.50 2.94 21.51
N THR A 211 -13.73 3.32 22.52
CA THR A 211 -14.24 3.70 23.84
C THR A 211 -13.82 5.14 24.12
N PRO A 212 -14.70 5.97 24.72
CA PRO A 212 -14.30 7.29 25.19
C PRO A 212 -13.32 7.17 26.37
N ALA A 213 -12.36 8.09 26.44
CA ALA A 213 -11.59 8.36 27.65
C ALA A 213 -12.46 9.02 28.72
N GLU A 214 -12.09 8.84 29.98
CA GLU A 214 -12.85 9.38 31.11
C GLU A 214 -12.53 10.86 31.30
N VAL A 215 -13.56 11.68 31.52
CA VAL A 215 -13.44 13.10 31.84
C VAL A 215 -14.04 13.31 33.22
N THR A 216 -13.24 13.80 34.16
CA THR A 216 -13.73 14.15 35.49
C THR A 216 -14.32 15.56 35.40
N LYS A 217 -15.65 15.69 35.42
CA LYS A 217 -16.27 17.02 35.61
C LYS A 217 -16.06 17.44 37.06
N ALA A 218 -15.43 18.58 37.29
CA ALA A 218 -15.37 19.18 38.62
C ALA A 218 -16.81 19.43 39.11
N SER A 219 -17.19 18.85 40.25
CA SER A 219 -18.45 19.18 40.91
C SER A 219 -18.50 20.67 41.22
N PRO A 220 -19.65 21.36 41.04
CA PRO A 220 -19.79 22.73 41.51
C PRO A 220 -19.57 22.74 43.03
N SER A 221 -18.63 23.56 43.51
CA SER A 221 -18.45 23.81 44.94
C SER A 221 -19.78 24.20 45.56
N PRO A 222 -20.16 23.66 46.74
CA PRO A 222 -21.37 24.12 47.42
C PRO A 222 -21.17 25.61 47.75
N SER A 223 -22.02 26.46 47.18
CA SER A 223 -22.08 27.87 47.53
C SER A 223 -22.39 27.99 49.02
N SER A 224 -21.40 28.37 49.82
CA SER A 224 -21.61 28.82 51.19
C SER A 224 -22.35 30.17 51.13
N ASN A 225 -23.66 30.16 51.38
CA ASN A 225 -24.41 31.37 51.69
C ASN A 225 -24.04 31.80 53.13
N PRO A 226 -23.51 33.01 53.37
CA PRO A 226 -23.56 33.60 54.70
C PRO A 226 -24.93 34.26 54.91
N SER A 227 -25.51 34.00 56.09
CA SER A 227 -26.74 34.61 56.61
C SER A 227 -26.63 36.12 56.83
#